data_AF-A0A0F8A3P3-F1
#
_entry.id   AF-A0A0F8A3P3-F1
#
_cell.length_a   1.000
_cell.length_b   1.000
_cell.length_c   1.000
_cell.angle_alpha   90.00
_cell.angle_beta   90.00
_cell.angle_gamma   90.00
#
_symmetry.space_group_name_H-M   'P 1'
#
loop_
_entity.id
_entity.type
_entity.pdbx_description
1 polymer ?
#
loop_
_entity_poly.entity_id
_entity_poly.type
_entity_poly.pdbx_seq_one_letter_code
_entity_poly.pdbx_strand_id
1 'polypeptide(L)'
;MIRSAALRSRHLAVAGLHPDPIENQRASGLLSIPRKSFVRQVDEFGEPYWVPRTRRPRPALPPSAASMFQVSDLLLDLDAEDANAVRPFNEDDETRMVERWALSPERAAARRHLDDFKQQILSSRICTHKAFRFRLAVPQILPYDILSAALRGAPKPSVEPPSLESSNLESSSIESPSPRVEHERERLTKLCLENGIPEHALKDDDRLLRWMILRRQTLLASHARTGAKSPSRKHLSYLLERPTSLDDLRRTISYTLSANTYIGSFFKDRSAKGAMTNRIRTACDKLLSRSTDRPETAKQTLAFLGNLAVKFSAEPNKSIGTPLIGLAIRLSAEVGDLQALSHWMCVGFDRNVFRERKLATDMHVTLIWLRRYLSDLDGADKMQQDPERQLLFSLLTGTTKKGRSASFSSIRCVVMHYLERSCVVLPSRVLDLHASYLMLLAQLGAARLLWSEWQDLRRHRDEISDKYNPRFVDAMEQSFHRAACQVIHSAPPLDDERWGDHDWYQCSKRDYYAVARQRGGSFHAVTSEDLGRDEARRLLDLSLDEWTREVRRMRIERLPPHERNRFREANPQIWDTRQTWPMGRQEVVV
;
A
#
# COMPACT_ATOMS: atom_id res chain seq x y z
N MET A 1 56.52 33.62 16.27
CA MET A 1 56.54 34.14 14.89
C MET A 1 55.17 33.98 14.26
N ILE A 2 54.81 34.85 13.30
CA ILE A 2 53.87 34.69 12.15
C ILE A 2 52.89 33.48 12.21
N ARG A 3 51.56 33.64 12.11
CA ARG A 3 50.70 34.83 12.01
C ARG A 3 49.30 34.53 12.55
N SER A 4 48.63 35.55 13.09
CA SER A 4 47.25 35.51 13.60
C SER A 4 46.27 36.28 12.70
N ALA A 5 45.00 36.33 13.13
CA ALA A 5 43.92 37.21 12.66
C ALA A 5 43.25 36.94 11.28
N ALA A 6 42.06 36.32 11.35
CA ALA A 6 40.92 36.65 10.50
C ALA A 6 39.59 36.28 11.23
N LEU A 7 38.48 36.93 10.85
CA LEU A 7 37.09 36.62 11.25
C LEU A 7 36.64 36.91 12.71
N ARG A 8 36.78 38.18 13.13
CA ARG A 8 35.79 38.82 14.03
C ARG A 8 35.32 40.17 13.46
N SER A 9 34.21 40.18 12.73
CA SER A 9 33.37 41.39 12.53
C SER A 9 31.98 41.04 11.96
N ARG A 10 30.94 41.54 12.62
CA ARG A 10 29.52 41.60 12.20
C ARG A 10 28.94 42.88 12.81
N HIS A 11 27.92 43.48 12.18
CA HIS A 11 27.21 44.73 12.58
C HIS A 11 28.10 46.00 12.41
N LEU A 12 27.66 47.20 11.98
CA LEU A 12 26.42 47.73 11.32
C LEU A 12 26.84 48.44 9.98
N ALA A 13 26.13 49.30 9.24
CA ALA A 13 24.80 49.98 9.29
C ALA A 13 24.22 50.10 7.84
N VAL A 14 22.91 50.28 7.56
CA VAL A 14 22.00 51.46 7.56
C VAL A 14 22.25 52.53 6.47
N ALA A 15 21.22 52.79 5.63
CA ALA A 15 21.03 53.86 4.63
C ALA A 15 22.07 53.96 3.48
N GLY A 16 21.81 54.61 2.33
CA GLY A 16 20.56 55.19 1.78
C GLY A 16 20.84 56.17 0.62
N LEU A 17 19.85 56.38 -0.27
CA LEU A 17 19.81 57.34 -1.41
C LEU A 17 20.60 57.03 -2.70
N HIS A 18 19.92 57.26 -3.84
CA HIS A 18 20.44 57.64 -5.17
C HIS A 18 20.41 59.20 -5.24
N PRO A 19 21.12 59.90 -6.15
CA PRO A 19 21.00 59.69 -7.60
C PRO A 19 22.32 59.72 -8.41
N ASP A 20 22.14 59.49 -9.70
CA ASP A 20 23.11 59.45 -10.81
C ASP A 20 23.48 60.87 -11.32
N PRO A 21 24.27 61.01 -12.41
CA PRO A 21 25.55 60.36 -12.74
C PRO A 21 26.66 61.40 -13.00
N ILE A 22 27.91 60.96 -13.21
CA ILE A 22 28.72 61.36 -14.37
C ILE A 22 29.99 60.50 -14.48
N GLU A 23 30.27 60.15 -15.73
CA GLU A 23 31.53 59.73 -16.35
C GLU A 23 32.84 59.85 -15.53
N ASN A 24 33.55 58.73 -15.40
CA ASN A 24 34.97 58.67 -15.77
C ASN A 24 35.41 57.22 -16.03
N GLN A 25 36.07 56.99 -17.18
CA GLN A 25 36.71 55.72 -17.51
C GLN A 25 38.18 55.72 -17.06
N ARG A 26 38.80 54.53 -16.99
CA ARG A 26 40.26 54.31 -16.90
C ARG A 26 40.95 54.70 -15.58
N ALA A 27 40.84 53.85 -14.57
CA ALA A 27 41.95 53.56 -13.66
C ALA A 27 41.82 52.16 -13.01
N SER A 28 42.93 51.66 -12.46
CA SER A 28 42.98 50.64 -11.39
C SER A 28 42.35 49.27 -11.68
N GLY A 29 43.06 48.45 -12.46
CA GLY A 29 42.85 47.00 -12.50
C GLY A 29 43.29 46.31 -11.20
N LEU A 30 42.44 46.35 -10.15
CA LEU A 30 42.68 45.65 -8.87
C LEU A 30 41.56 44.65 -8.56
N LEU A 31 41.95 43.37 -8.47
CA LEU A 31 41.26 42.21 -7.89
C LEU A 31 39.77 42.41 -7.49
N SER A 32 38.88 42.51 -8.48
CA SER A 32 37.45 42.43 -8.25
C SER A 32 37.05 41.00 -7.85
N ILE A 33 37.03 40.73 -6.54
CA ILE A 33 36.56 39.45 -5.98
C ILE A 33 35.16 39.19 -6.54
N PRO A 34 34.97 38.17 -7.40
CA PRO A 34 33.75 38.06 -8.18
C PRO A 34 32.60 37.65 -7.28
N ARG A 35 31.74 38.62 -6.92
CA ARG A 35 30.48 38.38 -6.21
C ARG A 35 29.72 37.30 -6.98
N LYS A 36 29.54 36.12 -6.35
CA LYS A 36 28.85 34.97 -6.94
C LYS A 36 27.40 35.38 -7.20
N SER A 37 27.09 35.78 -8.42
CA SER A 37 25.72 36.05 -8.83
C SER A 37 24.97 34.73 -8.95
N PHE A 38 23.80 34.65 -8.32
CA PHE A 38 22.90 33.51 -8.45
C PHE A 38 21.70 33.93 -9.29
N VAL A 39 21.24 33.03 -10.15
CA VAL A 39 19.99 33.17 -10.90
C VAL A 39 18.90 32.43 -10.12
N ARG A 40 17.80 33.12 -9.84
CA ARG A 40 16.57 32.48 -9.34
C ARG A 40 15.96 31.69 -10.48
N GLN A 41 15.94 30.38 -10.34
CA GLN A 41 15.13 29.47 -11.15
C GLN A 41 13.94 29.01 -10.32
N VAL A 42 12.93 28.47 -11.00
CA VAL A 42 11.78 27.81 -10.37
C VAL A 42 11.80 26.36 -10.86
N ASP A 43 11.55 25.41 -9.97
CA ASP A 43 11.51 23.99 -10.34
C ASP A 43 10.15 23.59 -10.94
N GLU A 44 10.06 22.34 -11.41
CA GLU A 44 8.83 21.72 -11.92
C GLU A 44 7.68 21.67 -10.89
N PHE A 45 7.95 22.05 -9.64
CA PHE A 45 7.02 22.02 -8.50
C PHE A 45 6.67 23.43 -7.98
N GLY A 46 7.14 24.49 -8.66
CA GLY A 46 6.86 25.88 -8.35
C GLY A 46 7.69 26.48 -7.21
N GLU A 47 8.71 25.78 -6.69
CA GLU A 47 9.56 26.29 -5.61
C GLU A 47 10.79 27.03 -6.18
N PRO A 48 11.13 28.23 -5.66
CA PRO A 48 12.25 29.02 -6.17
C PRO A 48 13.59 28.56 -5.58
N TYR A 49 14.55 28.23 -6.45
CA TYR A 49 15.91 27.86 -6.07
C TYR A 49 16.95 28.74 -6.77
N TRP A 50 18.15 28.83 -6.19
CA TRP A 50 19.19 29.75 -6.64
C TRP A 50 20.39 28.99 -7.20
N VAL A 51 20.62 29.10 -8.50
CA VAL A 51 21.76 28.48 -9.19
C VAL A 51 22.86 29.51 -9.39
N PRO A 52 24.13 29.25 -9.02
CA PRO A 52 25.22 30.18 -9.33
C PRO A 52 25.30 30.34 -10.84
N ARG A 53 25.28 31.59 -11.32
CA ARG A 53 25.27 31.93 -12.75
C ARG A 53 26.48 31.31 -13.42
N THR A 54 26.27 30.24 -14.19
CA THR A 54 27.31 29.62 -14.98
C THR A 54 27.87 30.67 -15.93
N ARG A 55 29.19 30.92 -15.84
CA ARG A 55 29.89 31.56 -16.96
C ARG A 55 29.62 30.70 -18.20
N ARG A 56 29.48 31.33 -19.39
CA ARG A 56 29.41 30.59 -20.66
C ARG A 56 30.47 29.48 -20.61
N PRO A 57 30.15 28.22 -20.96
CA PRO A 57 31.19 27.21 -21.06
C PRO A 57 32.28 27.79 -21.97
N ARG A 58 33.55 27.73 -21.52
CA ARG A 58 34.64 27.88 -22.49
C ARG A 58 34.36 26.83 -23.57
N PRO A 59 34.52 27.15 -24.87
CA PRO A 59 34.49 26.10 -25.88
C PRO A 59 35.44 25.00 -25.39
N ALA A 60 34.99 23.76 -25.42
CA ALA A 60 35.83 22.65 -25.02
C ALA A 60 37.10 22.76 -25.88
N LEU A 61 38.27 22.88 -25.25
CA LEU A 61 39.49 22.69 -26.02
C LEU A 61 39.36 21.31 -26.68
N PRO A 62 39.67 21.18 -27.99
CA PRO A 62 39.68 19.87 -28.63
C PRO A 62 40.50 18.95 -27.74
N PRO A 63 40.02 17.72 -27.43
CA PRO A 63 40.57 16.89 -26.38
C PRO A 63 42.06 16.76 -26.63
N SER A 64 42.86 17.40 -25.76
CA SER A 64 44.27 17.62 -26.05
C SER A 64 44.89 16.27 -26.30
N ALA A 65 45.33 16.04 -27.55
CA ALA A 65 46.03 14.84 -27.94
C ALA A 65 47.42 14.88 -27.30
N ALA A 66 47.46 14.69 -25.99
CA ALA A 66 48.59 14.20 -25.25
C ALA A 66 48.87 12.83 -25.85
N SER A 67 49.63 12.83 -26.93
CA SER A 67 50.34 11.68 -27.43
C SER A 67 51.08 11.10 -26.24
N MET A 68 50.59 9.96 -25.74
CA MET A 68 51.31 9.13 -24.80
C MET A 68 52.52 8.60 -25.55
N PHE A 69 53.57 9.42 -25.62
CA PHE A 69 54.85 9.03 -26.14
C PHE A 69 55.48 8.09 -25.12
N GLN A 70 55.98 6.98 -25.63
CA GLN A 70 56.87 6.13 -24.87
C GLN A 70 58.23 6.82 -24.93
N VAL A 71 58.76 7.21 -23.77
CA VAL A 71 60.19 7.53 -23.68
C VAL A 71 60.93 6.26 -24.06
N SER A 72 61.77 6.34 -25.09
CA SER A 72 62.69 5.27 -25.43
C SER A 72 63.87 5.31 -24.48
N ASP A 73 64.29 4.15 -23.97
CA ASP A 73 65.50 4.02 -23.16
C ASP A 73 66.81 4.20 -23.97
N LEU A 74 66.71 4.66 -25.23
CA LEU A 74 67.84 5.22 -25.97
C LEU A 74 68.26 6.54 -25.32
N LEU A 75 69.45 6.56 -24.72
CA LEU A 75 70.27 7.76 -24.79
C LEU A 75 70.63 7.99 -26.27
N LEU A 76 70.42 9.22 -26.72
CA LEU A 76 71.03 9.74 -27.93
C LEU A 76 72.26 10.53 -27.48
N ASP A 77 73.44 9.99 -27.74
CA ASP A 77 74.72 10.67 -27.54
C ASP A 77 74.90 11.67 -28.69
N LEU A 78 74.28 12.85 -28.53
CA LEU A 78 74.21 13.94 -29.53
C LEU A 78 75.57 14.59 -29.83
N ASP A 79 76.62 14.18 -29.11
CA ASP A 79 78.01 14.56 -29.28
C ASP A 79 78.80 13.62 -30.21
N ALA A 80 78.14 12.60 -30.80
CA ALA A 80 78.75 11.62 -31.70
C ALA A 80 78.39 11.79 -33.20
N GLU A 81 77.77 12.90 -33.62
CA GLU A 81 77.31 13.09 -35.02
C GLU A 81 78.45 13.02 -36.07
N ASP A 82 79.67 13.46 -35.73
CA ASP A 82 80.86 13.40 -36.59
C ASP A 82 81.65 12.06 -36.49
N ALA A 83 81.18 11.09 -35.69
CA ALA A 83 81.93 9.86 -35.46
C ALA A 83 81.73 8.84 -36.60
N ASN A 84 82.81 8.51 -37.33
CA ASN A 84 82.83 7.53 -38.45
C ASN A 84 82.26 6.12 -38.16
N ALA A 85 81.93 5.80 -36.90
CA ALA A 85 81.27 4.54 -36.52
C ALA A 85 79.72 4.65 -36.45
N VAL A 86 79.18 5.87 -36.46
CA VAL A 86 77.73 6.14 -36.45
C VAL A 86 77.23 6.15 -37.89
N ARG A 87 76.24 5.30 -38.19
CA ARG A 87 75.59 5.29 -39.51
C ARG A 87 74.67 6.51 -39.63
N PRO A 88 74.67 7.24 -40.76
CA PRO A 88 73.64 8.24 -41.02
C PRO A 88 72.24 7.62 -41.02
N PHE A 89 71.27 8.43 -40.60
CA PHE A 89 69.84 8.12 -40.58
C PHE A 89 69.26 8.31 -41.98
N ASN A 90 68.60 7.27 -42.51
CA ASN A 90 68.06 7.24 -43.87
C ASN A 90 66.52 7.27 -43.87
N GLU A 91 65.91 7.56 -45.03
CA GLU A 91 64.44 7.48 -45.24
C GLU A 91 63.88 6.07 -44.90
N ASP A 92 64.71 5.05 -45.12
CA ASP A 92 64.48 3.65 -44.73
C ASP A 92 64.35 3.45 -43.20
N ASP A 93 65.01 4.29 -42.40
CA ASP A 93 64.91 4.28 -40.94
C ASP A 93 63.75 5.15 -40.46
N GLU A 94 63.47 6.27 -41.15
CA GLU A 94 62.30 7.11 -40.90
C GLU A 94 61.00 6.32 -41.10
N THR A 95 60.84 5.64 -42.23
CA THR A 95 59.67 4.79 -42.51
C THR A 95 59.50 3.69 -41.47
N ARG A 96 60.57 2.98 -41.09
CA ARG A 96 60.54 1.97 -40.01
C ARG A 96 60.19 2.59 -38.65
N MET A 97 60.62 3.82 -38.35
CA MET A 97 60.20 4.53 -37.15
C MET A 97 58.72 4.93 -37.23
N VAL A 98 58.24 5.48 -38.36
CA VAL A 98 56.82 5.83 -38.55
C VAL A 98 55.91 4.62 -38.36
N GLU A 99 56.26 3.45 -38.92
CA GLU A 99 55.53 2.20 -38.71
C GLU A 99 55.60 1.73 -37.25
N ARG A 100 56.79 1.70 -36.64
CA ARG A 100 57.00 1.22 -35.26
C ARG A 100 56.37 2.13 -34.20
N TRP A 101 56.20 3.41 -34.50
CA TRP A 101 55.60 4.43 -33.62
C TRP A 101 54.15 4.75 -33.96
N ALA A 102 53.58 4.12 -35.00
CA ALA A 102 52.17 4.21 -35.35
C ALA A 102 51.23 3.84 -34.18
N LEU A 103 49.93 4.05 -34.39
CA LEU A 103 48.89 3.80 -33.37
C LEU A 103 48.74 2.30 -33.08
N SER A 104 49.57 1.78 -32.17
CA SER A 104 49.51 0.37 -31.77
C SER A 104 48.09 0.02 -31.26
N PRO A 105 47.60 -1.21 -31.52
CA PRO A 105 46.25 -1.61 -31.13
C PRO A 105 46.05 -1.53 -29.61
N GLU A 106 47.11 -1.79 -28.84
CA GLU A 106 47.15 -1.62 -27.38
C GLU A 106 46.96 -0.16 -26.95
N ARG A 107 47.67 0.79 -27.58
CA ARG A 107 47.49 2.24 -27.30
C ARG A 107 46.08 2.69 -27.67
N ALA A 108 45.48 2.13 -28.74
CA ALA A 108 44.09 2.38 -29.09
C ALA A 108 43.09 1.80 -28.08
N ALA A 109 43.30 0.56 -27.62
CA ALA A 109 42.49 -0.09 -26.59
C ALA A 109 42.58 0.64 -25.23
N ALA A 110 43.78 1.02 -24.81
CA ALA A 110 44.01 1.79 -23.59
C ALA A 110 43.32 3.17 -23.63
N ARG A 111 43.33 3.85 -24.78
CA ARG A 111 42.56 5.10 -24.97
C ARG A 111 41.06 4.87 -24.85
N ARG A 112 40.51 3.84 -25.50
CA ARG A 112 39.09 3.47 -25.39
C ARG A 112 38.69 3.22 -23.94
N HIS A 113 39.38 2.32 -23.24
CA HIS A 113 39.13 2.04 -21.82
C HIS A 113 39.22 3.28 -20.92
N LEU A 114 40.15 4.19 -21.19
CA LEU A 114 40.33 5.43 -20.43
C LEU A 114 39.20 6.44 -20.71
N ASP A 115 38.67 6.48 -21.93
CA ASP A 115 37.51 7.29 -22.29
C ASP A 115 36.18 6.69 -21.79
N ASP A 116 36.02 5.36 -21.82
CA ASP A 116 34.91 4.65 -21.18
C ASP A 116 34.89 4.92 -19.66
N PHE A 117 36.06 4.91 -19.02
CA PHE A 117 36.21 5.23 -17.60
C PHE A 117 35.90 6.70 -17.29
N LYS A 118 36.30 7.65 -18.15
CA LYS A 118 35.83 9.05 -18.05
C LYS A 118 34.30 9.13 -18.15
N GLN A 119 33.69 8.40 -19.07
CA GLN A 119 32.23 8.37 -19.24
C GLN A 119 31.52 7.78 -18.02
N GLN A 120 31.99 6.65 -17.45
CA GLN A 120 31.47 6.11 -16.19
C GLN A 120 31.62 7.10 -15.02
N ILE A 121 32.74 7.82 -14.91
CA ILE A 121 32.92 8.86 -13.88
C ILE A 121 31.94 10.02 -14.08
N LEU A 122 31.71 10.46 -15.32
CA LEU A 122 30.79 11.56 -15.62
C LEU A 122 29.33 11.15 -15.40
N SER A 123 28.90 9.97 -15.86
CA SER A 123 27.54 9.45 -15.63
C SER A 123 27.28 9.21 -14.14
N SER A 124 28.23 8.59 -13.42
CA SER A 124 28.20 8.44 -11.97
C SER A 124 28.05 9.80 -11.28
N ARG A 125 28.84 10.82 -11.64
CA ARG A 125 28.75 12.19 -11.08
C ARG A 125 27.42 12.88 -11.40
N ILE A 126 26.84 12.64 -12.57
CA ILE A 126 25.52 13.19 -12.94
C ILE A 126 24.41 12.53 -12.11
N CYS A 127 24.39 11.19 -12.01
CA CYS A 127 23.44 10.48 -11.15
C CYS A 127 23.62 10.82 -9.67
N THR A 128 24.86 10.93 -9.19
CA THR A 128 25.23 11.46 -7.86
C THR A 128 24.50 12.79 -7.58
N HIS A 129 24.63 13.74 -8.50
CA HIS A 129 24.10 15.09 -8.36
C HIS A 129 22.58 15.15 -8.49
N LYS A 130 21.99 14.31 -9.35
CA LYS A 130 20.53 14.11 -9.42
C LYS A 130 19.99 13.58 -8.10
N ALA A 131 20.57 12.53 -7.53
CA ALA A 131 20.15 11.94 -6.25
C ALA A 131 20.28 12.93 -5.06
N PHE A 132 21.35 13.74 -5.02
CA PHE A 132 21.50 14.79 -3.99
C PHE A 132 20.44 15.91 -4.09
N ARG A 133 20.05 16.30 -5.32
CA ARG A 133 19.10 17.40 -5.58
C ARG A 133 17.64 16.94 -5.50
N PHE A 134 17.27 15.97 -6.32
CA PHE A 134 15.90 15.49 -6.51
C PHE A 134 15.58 14.35 -5.53
N ARG A 135 15.82 14.61 -4.25
CA ARG A 135 15.82 13.65 -3.12
C ARG A 135 14.61 12.72 -3.00
N LEU A 136 13.48 13.12 -3.57
CA LEU A 136 12.21 12.42 -3.49
C LEU A 136 11.76 11.84 -4.85
N ALA A 137 12.34 12.28 -5.97
CA ALA A 137 12.07 11.74 -7.30
C ALA A 137 13.09 10.67 -7.73
N VAL A 138 14.28 10.63 -7.10
CA VAL A 138 15.24 9.52 -7.24
C VAL A 138 15.13 8.62 -6.00
N PRO A 139 14.91 7.30 -6.14
CA PRO A 139 14.83 6.40 -5.00
C PRO A 139 16.21 6.29 -4.32
N GLN A 140 16.31 6.65 -3.04
CA GLN A 140 17.58 6.60 -2.30
C GLN A 140 17.82 5.21 -1.69
N ILE A 141 19.10 4.86 -1.51
CA ILE A 141 19.53 3.61 -0.86
C ILE A 141 19.15 3.62 0.63
N LEU A 142 18.18 2.79 1.01
CA LEU A 142 17.75 2.57 2.39
C LEU A 142 18.59 1.46 3.07
N PRO A 143 18.58 1.35 4.41
CA PRO A 143 19.22 0.23 5.11
C PRO A 143 18.73 -1.14 4.63
N TYR A 144 17.44 -1.24 4.28
CA TYR A 144 16.84 -2.46 3.74
C TYR A 144 17.42 -2.85 2.37
N ASP A 145 17.73 -1.89 1.49
CA ASP A 145 18.32 -2.19 0.19
C ASP A 145 19.75 -2.75 0.37
N ILE A 146 20.52 -2.23 1.33
CA ILE A 146 21.86 -2.74 1.69
C ILE A 146 21.76 -4.15 2.28
N LEU A 147 20.83 -4.40 3.21
CA LEU A 147 20.60 -5.73 3.78
C LEU A 147 20.13 -6.73 2.71
N SER A 148 19.22 -6.32 1.83
CA SER A 148 18.75 -7.15 0.71
C SER A 148 19.86 -7.46 -0.28
N ALA A 149 20.83 -6.55 -0.51
CA ALA A 149 22.01 -6.84 -1.32
C ALA A 149 22.93 -7.84 -0.60
N ALA A 150 23.18 -7.65 0.70
CA ALA A 150 24.05 -8.54 1.48
C ALA A 150 23.51 -9.97 1.60
N LEU A 151 22.18 -10.15 1.62
CA LEU A 151 21.53 -11.46 1.70
C LEU A 151 21.35 -12.16 0.34
N ARG A 152 21.55 -11.47 -0.79
CA ARG A 152 21.25 -11.98 -2.15
C ARG A 152 22.42 -11.92 -3.14
N GLY A 153 23.51 -11.29 -2.73
CA GLY A 153 24.66 -11.00 -3.58
C GLY A 153 24.39 -9.92 -4.63
N ALA A 154 25.40 -9.65 -5.44
CA ALA A 154 25.30 -8.71 -6.54
C ALA A 154 24.43 -9.28 -7.70
N PRO A 155 23.81 -8.42 -8.52
CA PRO A 155 23.02 -8.86 -9.66
C PRO A 155 23.95 -9.41 -10.75
N LYS A 156 24.29 -10.70 -10.63
CA LYS A 156 25.03 -11.46 -11.65
C LYS A 156 24.32 -11.30 -13.00
N PRO A 157 25.07 -11.10 -14.12
CA PRO A 157 24.46 -11.12 -15.44
C PRO A 157 23.74 -12.46 -15.66
N SER A 158 22.63 -12.44 -16.39
CA SER A 158 22.04 -13.68 -16.88
C SER A 158 23.09 -14.39 -17.72
N VAL A 159 23.39 -15.64 -17.38
CA VAL A 159 24.22 -16.49 -18.21
C VAL A 159 23.33 -16.89 -19.39
N GLU A 160 23.76 -16.57 -20.61
CA GLU A 160 23.06 -17.05 -21.81
C GLU A 160 22.92 -18.58 -21.73
N PRO A 161 21.78 -19.16 -22.15
CA PRO A 161 21.59 -20.61 -22.08
C PRO A 161 22.76 -21.29 -22.81
N PRO A 162 23.49 -22.22 -22.15
CA PRO A 162 24.73 -22.74 -22.69
C PRO A 162 24.48 -23.35 -24.07
N SER A 163 25.30 -22.94 -25.04
CA SER A 163 25.31 -23.55 -26.37
C SER A 163 25.54 -25.07 -26.24
N LEU A 164 24.87 -25.85 -27.07
CA LEU A 164 24.65 -27.30 -26.92
C LEU A 164 25.90 -28.19 -27.14
N GLU A 165 27.10 -27.65 -26.94
CA GLU A 165 28.39 -28.26 -27.30
C GLU A 165 29.37 -28.29 -26.11
N SER A 166 28.94 -28.87 -24.98
CA SER A 166 29.86 -29.41 -23.95
C SER A 166 29.12 -30.40 -23.04
N SER A 167 29.01 -31.65 -23.50
CA SER A 167 28.58 -32.77 -22.67
C SER A 167 29.68 -33.18 -21.68
N ASN A 168 29.26 -33.85 -20.60
CA ASN A 168 30.10 -34.54 -19.61
C ASN A 168 30.92 -33.64 -18.66
N LEU A 169 30.26 -33.15 -17.60
CA LEU A 169 30.61 -33.54 -16.23
C LEU A 169 29.44 -33.23 -15.27
N GLU A 170 29.33 -34.00 -14.20
CA GLU A 170 28.14 -34.05 -13.34
C GLU A 170 28.15 -32.99 -12.22
N SER A 171 27.02 -32.88 -11.50
CA SER A 171 26.91 -32.23 -10.18
C SER A 171 26.85 -30.69 -10.10
N SER A 172 25.81 -30.08 -10.69
CA SER A 172 24.90 -29.23 -9.89
C SER A 172 23.58 -28.94 -10.61
N SER A 173 22.46 -29.01 -9.88
CA SER A 173 21.14 -28.58 -10.36
C SER A 173 21.04 -27.06 -10.30
N ILE A 174 21.39 -26.38 -11.39
CA ILE A 174 21.15 -24.95 -11.55
C ILE A 174 19.65 -24.73 -11.78
N GLU A 175 18.88 -24.60 -10.70
CA GLU A 175 17.51 -24.12 -10.78
C GLU A 175 17.50 -22.72 -11.39
N SER A 176 16.76 -22.54 -12.49
CA SER A 176 16.51 -21.23 -13.07
C SER A 176 15.91 -20.31 -11.98
N PRO A 177 16.50 -19.12 -11.73
CA PRO A 177 16.06 -18.27 -10.63
C PRO A 177 14.59 -17.89 -10.83
N SER A 178 13.75 -18.14 -9.82
CA SER A 178 12.32 -17.78 -9.93
C SER A 178 12.16 -16.30 -10.34
N PRO A 179 11.16 -15.95 -11.18
CA PRO A 179 11.06 -14.63 -11.81
C PRO A 179 10.97 -13.46 -10.80
N ARG A 180 10.58 -13.76 -9.55
CA ARG A 180 10.63 -12.83 -8.42
C ARG A 180 12.06 -12.39 -8.08
N VAL A 181 13.03 -13.30 -8.08
CA VAL A 181 14.44 -13.03 -7.80
C VAL A 181 15.07 -12.21 -8.92
N GLU A 182 14.72 -12.47 -10.17
CA GLU A 182 15.17 -11.70 -11.32
C GLU A 182 14.68 -10.25 -11.25
N HIS A 183 13.38 -10.05 -11.05
CA HIS A 183 12.80 -8.71 -10.91
C HIS A 183 13.40 -7.92 -9.72
N GLU A 184 13.73 -8.61 -8.62
CA GLU A 184 14.42 -7.98 -7.48
C GLU A 184 15.90 -7.65 -7.78
N ARG A 185 16.58 -8.41 -8.65
CA ARG A 185 17.92 -8.07 -9.17
C ARG A 185 17.89 -6.88 -10.12
N GLU A 186 16.96 -6.85 -11.08
CA GLU A 186 16.75 -5.70 -11.98
C GLU A 186 16.53 -4.40 -11.20
N ARG A 187 15.66 -4.46 -10.18
CA ARG A 187 15.36 -3.35 -9.26
C ARG A 187 16.60 -2.90 -8.47
N LEU A 188 17.47 -3.81 -8.07
CA LEU A 188 18.72 -3.48 -7.38
C LEU A 188 19.73 -2.82 -8.33
N THR A 189 19.90 -3.36 -9.54
CA THR A 189 20.70 -2.75 -10.62
C THR A 189 20.23 -1.31 -10.90
N LYS A 190 18.93 -1.12 -11.14
CA LYS A 190 18.33 0.19 -11.39
C LYS A 190 18.57 1.17 -10.24
N LEU A 191 18.31 0.76 -8.99
CA LEU A 191 18.56 1.57 -7.80
C LEU A 191 20.04 2.03 -7.75
N CYS A 192 20.97 1.12 -8.01
CA CYS A 192 22.40 1.42 -7.97
C CYS A 192 22.80 2.44 -9.04
N LEU A 193 22.37 2.24 -10.30
CA LEU A 193 22.66 3.15 -11.42
C LEU A 193 22.02 4.54 -11.24
N GLU A 194 20.78 4.61 -10.74
CA GLU A 194 20.10 5.88 -10.42
C GLU A 194 20.79 6.63 -9.26
N ASN A 195 21.35 5.90 -8.29
CA ASN A 195 22.22 6.47 -7.27
C ASN A 195 23.66 6.70 -7.76
N GLY A 196 24.01 6.39 -9.00
CA GLY A 196 25.34 6.59 -9.59
C GLY A 196 26.43 5.67 -9.04
N ILE A 197 26.09 4.49 -8.55
CA ILE A 197 27.04 3.39 -8.34
C ILE A 197 27.42 2.84 -9.73
N PRO A 198 28.72 2.64 -10.02
CA PRO A 198 29.16 2.19 -11.34
C PRO A 198 28.91 0.69 -11.57
N GLU A 199 28.70 0.29 -12.81
CA GLU A 199 28.39 -1.10 -13.21
C GLU A 199 29.47 -2.10 -12.78
N HIS A 200 30.74 -1.69 -12.75
CA HIS A 200 31.84 -2.56 -12.30
C HIS A 200 31.76 -2.91 -10.80
N ALA A 201 30.96 -2.18 -10.01
CA ALA A 201 30.65 -2.53 -8.62
C ALA A 201 29.48 -3.52 -8.50
N LEU A 202 28.72 -3.76 -9.59
CA LEU A 202 27.64 -4.76 -9.63
C LEU A 202 28.14 -6.18 -9.96
N LYS A 203 29.45 -6.33 -10.22
CA LYS A 203 30.10 -7.61 -10.57
C LYS A 203 30.71 -8.36 -9.37
N ASP A 204 30.69 -7.74 -8.19
CA ASP A 204 31.41 -8.18 -6.99
C ASP A 204 30.61 -7.70 -5.76
N ASP A 205 30.07 -8.64 -4.99
CA ASP A 205 29.22 -8.41 -3.81
C ASP A 205 29.88 -7.45 -2.80
N ASP A 206 31.19 -7.60 -2.62
CA ASP A 206 31.97 -6.83 -1.66
C ASP A 206 32.14 -5.38 -2.14
N ARG A 207 32.34 -5.17 -3.45
CA ARG A 207 32.32 -3.82 -4.07
C ARG A 207 30.93 -3.20 -4.01
N LEU A 208 29.88 -3.97 -4.30
CA LEU A 208 28.49 -3.49 -4.26
C LEU A 208 28.16 -2.92 -2.87
N LEU A 209 28.40 -3.70 -1.82
CA LEU A 209 28.11 -3.29 -0.44
C LEU A 209 28.94 -2.07 -0.03
N ARG A 210 30.25 -2.07 -0.32
CA ARG A 210 31.14 -0.91 -0.06
C ARG A 210 30.61 0.36 -0.75
N TRP A 211 30.20 0.28 -2.02
CA TRP A 211 29.65 1.42 -2.76
C TRP A 211 28.27 1.87 -2.24
N MET A 212 27.36 0.95 -1.90
CA MET A 212 26.05 1.29 -1.34
C MET A 212 26.17 1.97 0.03
N ILE A 213 27.04 1.46 0.91
CA ILE A 213 27.32 2.03 2.23
C ILE A 213 27.96 3.42 2.08
N LEU A 214 29.03 3.54 1.28
CA LEU A 214 29.71 4.82 1.00
C LEU A 214 28.74 5.86 0.44
N ARG A 215 27.88 5.48 -0.52
CA ARG A 215 26.92 6.41 -1.11
C ARG A 215 25.87 6.86 -0.10
N ARG A 216 25.30 5.93 0.69
CA ARG A 216 24.34 6.26 1.76
C ARG A 216 24.96 7.17 2.83
N GLN A 217 26.20 6.91 3.25
CA GLN A 217 26.93 7.78 4.19
C GLN A 217 27.16 9.17 3.60
N THR A 218 27.58 9.27 2.32
CA THR A 218 27.80 10.55 1.64
C THR A 218 26.50 11.35 1.49
N LEU A 219 25.36 10.66 1.23
CA LEU A 219 24.02 11.25 1.28
C LEU A 219 23.73 11.84 2.66
N LEU A 220 23.80 11.05 3.73
CA LEU A 220 23.50 11.51 5.10
C LEU A 220 24.43 12.68 5.53
N ALA A 221 25.72 12.59 5.23
CA ALA A 221 26.69 13.64 5.54
C ALA A 221 26.41 14.95 4.78
N SER A 222 25.95 14.90 3.52
CA SER A 222 25.60 16.11 2.78
C SER A 222 24.30 16.74 3.28
N HIS A 223 23.33 15.93 3.72
CA HIS A 223 22.08 16.42 4.34
C HIS A 223 22.37 17.21 5.61
N ALA A 224 23.22 16.69 6.51
CA ALA A 224 23.67 17.38 7.71
C ALA A 224 24.40 18.70 7.38
N ARG A 225 25.39 18.66 6.47
CA ARG A 225 26.19 19.85 6.09
C ARG A 225 25.40 20.95 5.39
N THR A 226 24.31 20.61 4.69
CA THR A 226 23.50 21.59 3.96
C THR A 226 22.36 22.19 4.79
N GLY A 227 22.17 21.75 6.04
CA GLY A 227 21.04 22.18 6.89
C GLY A 227 19.68 21.94 6.21
N ALA A 228 19.63 20.99 5.28
CA ALA A 228 18.64 21.01 4.22
C ALA A 228 17.32 20.42 4.70
N LYS A 229 16.37 21.33 4.95
CA LYS A 229 14.99 21.11 5.38
C LYS A 229 14.41 19.81 4.80
N SER A 230 13.80 19.01 5.68
CA SER A 230 13.08 17.80 5.33
C SER A 230 12.06 18.07 4.19
N PRO A 231 11.79 17.10 3.31
CA PRO A 231 11.09 17.31 2.04
C PRO A 231 9.79 18.12 2.17
N SER A 232 9.62 19.12 1.30
CA SER A 232 8.44 20.00 1.30
C SER A 232 7.15 19.19 1.21
N ARG A 233 6.16 19.52 2.05
CA ARG A 233 4.87 18.84 2.09
C ARG A 233 4.15 18.88 0.73
N LYS A 234 4.39 19.92 -0.10
CA LYS A 234 3.90 19.98 -1.49
C LYS A 234 4.52 18.91 -2.39
N HIS A 235 5.83 18.72 -2.30
CA HIS A 235 6.56 17.76 -3.14
C HIS A 235 6.24 16.30 -2.77
N LEU A 236 6.08 16.00 -1.47
CA LEU A 236 5.51 14.73 -1.02
C LEU A 236 4.05 14.56 -1.50
N SER A 237 3.24 15.62 -1.43
CA SER A 237 1.84 15.58 -1.90
C SER A 237 1.74 15.25 -3.40
N TYR A 238 2.60 15.83 -4.23
CA TYR A 238 2.69 15.57 -5.67
C TYR A 238 3.04 14.11 -5.99
N LEU A 239 4.00 13.51 -5.28
CA LEU A 239 4.38 12.11 -5.50
C LEU A 239 3.29 11.12 -5.07
N LEU A 240 2.59 11.40 -3.96
CA LEU A 240 1.43 10.61 -3.55
C LEU A 240 0.23 10.75 -4.51
N GLU A 241 0.19 11.80 -5.34
CA GLU A 241 -0.81 11.93 -6.40
C GLU A 241 -0.46 11.11 -7.65
N ARG A 242 0.82 10.74 -7.83
CA ARG A 242 1.35 10.03 -9.01
C ARG A 242 2.21 8.79 -8.64
N PRO A 243 1.71 7.84 -7.83
CA PRO A 243 2.46 6.62 -7.54
C PRO A 243 2.62 5.76 -8.79
N THR A 244 3.86 5.36 -9.09
CA THR A 244 4.23 4.42 -10.15
C THR A 244 4.08 2.96 -9.71
N SER A 245 4.49 2.64 -8.48
CA SER A 245 4.32 1.33 -7.86
C SER A 245 4.03 1.44 -6.36
N LEU A 246 3.58 0.34 -5.76
CA LEU A 246 3.46 0.21 -4.31
C LEU A 246 4.81 0.30 -3.59
N ASP A 247 5.90 -0.09 -4.25
CA ASP A 247 7.24 -0.01 -3.69
C ASP A 247 7.83 1.40 -3.73
N ASP A 248 7.49 2.20 -4.74
CA ASP A 248 7.82 3.63 -4.75
C ASP A 248 7.04 4.38 -3.66
N LEU A 249 5.79 3.98 -3.41
CA LEU A 249 4.98 4.48 -2.29
C LEU A 249 5.60 4.10 -0.93
N ARG A 250 5.98 2.82 -0.73
CA ARG A 250 6.70 2.33 0.47
C ARG A 250 8.02 3.06 0.70
N ARG A 251 8.82 3.27 -0.36
CA ARG A 251 10.11 3.99 -0.32
C ARG A 251 9.91 5.47 0.00
N THR A 252 9.00 6.16 -0.69
CA THR A 252 8.64 7.58 -0.45
C THR A 252 8.24 7.83 1.00
N ILE A 253 7.37 6.98 1.54
CA ILE A 253 6.87 7.11 2.92
C ILE A 253 7.96 6.71 3.93
N SER A 254 8.71 5.64 3.70
CA SER A 254 9.82 5.27 4.59
C SER A 254 10.95 6.31 4.62
N TYR A 255 11.29 6.91 3.47
CA TYR A 255 12.27 7.99 3.39
C TYR A 255 11.79 9.22 4.18
N THR A 256 10.57 9.68 3.96
CA THR A 256 10.04 10.87 4.65
C THR A 256 9.95 10.68 6.16
N LEU A 257 9.45 9.52 6.63
CA LEU A 257 9.49 9.16 8.06
C LEU A 257 10.92 9.17 8.63
N SER A 258 11.92 8.69 7.87
CA SER A 258 13.33 8.71 8.29
C SER A 258 14.01 10.08 8.22
N ALA A 259 13.51 10.99 7.37
CA ALA A 259 14.09 12.32 7.12
C ALA A 259 13.75 13.37 8.20
N ASN A 260 13.36 12.90 9.38
CA ASN A 260 13.00 13.69 10.57
C ASN A 260 11.93 14.79 10.32
N THR A 261 11.08 14.66 9.29
CA THR A 261 9.77 15.33 9.32
C THR A 261 9.01 14.75 10.50
N TYR A 262 8.93 15.50 11.60
CA TYR A 262 8.12 15.16 12.78
C TYR A 262 6.81 14.51 12.34
N ILE A 263 6.54 13.28 12.78
CA ILE A 263 5.36 12.52 12.36
C ILE A 263 4.07 13.28 12.68
N GLY A 264 4.03 14.08 13.75
CA GLY A 264 2.92 14.99 14.03
C GLY A 264 2.60 16.01 12.91
N SER A 265 3.53 16.34 12.01
CA SER A 265 3.29 17.18 10.83
C SER A 265 2.47 16.50 9.72
N PHE A 266 2.41 15.16 9.70
CA PHE A 266 1.50 14.42 8.81
C PHE A 266 0.03 14.58 9.23
N PHE A 267 -0.21 14.79 10.54
CA PHE A 267 -1.53 14.81 11.18
C PHE A 267 -1.99 16.20 11.66
N LYS A 268 -1.10 17.20 11.76
CA LYS A 268 -1.43 18.59 12.17
C LYS A 268 -2.39 19.32 11.24
N ASP A 269 -2.72 18.76 10.08
CA ASP A 269 -3.62 19.37 9.11
C ASP A 269 -5.09 19.10 9.49
N ARG A 270 -5.75 20.07 10.11
CA ARG A 270 -7.18 20.02 10.46
C ARG A 270 -8.11 19.93 9.23
N SER A 271 -7.59 20.01 8.01
CA SER A 271 -8.38 19.90 6.79
C SER A 271 -8.62 18.43 6.40
N ALA A 272 -9.88 18.00 6.41
CA ALA A 272 -10.27 16.61 6.12
C ALA A 272 -10.02 16.17 4.66
N LYS A 273 -9.51 17.05 3.78
CA LYS A 273 -9.05 16.76 2.42
C LYS A 273 -7.52 16.86 2.25
N GLY A 274 -6.81 17.60 3.10
CA GLY A 274 -5.36 17.83 2.98
C GLY A 274 -4.47 16.93 3.85
N ALA A 275 -5.02 16.32 4.91
CA ALA A 275 -4.27 15.43 5.81
C ALA A 275 -3.65 14.23 5.08
N MET A 276 -2.37 13.93 5.40
CA MET A 276 -1.52 13.06 4.58
C MET A 276 -2.06 11.62 4.45
N THR A 277 -2.77 11.13 5.46
CA THR A 277 -3.42 9.82 5.46
C THR A 277 -4.41 9.64 4.32
N ASN A 278 -5.17 10.67 3.96
CA ASN A 278 -6.07 10.63 2.80
C ASN A 278 -5.26 10.57 1.48
N ARG A 279 -4.11 11.25 1.41
CA ARG A 279 -3.23 11.24 0.23
C ARG A 279 -2.58 9.87 0.02
N ILE A 280 -2.08 9.26 1.09
CA ILE A 280 -1.57 7.87 1.08
C ILE A 280 -2.69 6.90 0.68
N ARG A 281 -3.90 7.06 1.23
CA ARG A 281 -5.06 6.24 0.87
C ARG A 281 -5.39 6.34 -0.61
N THR A 282 -5.51 7.56 -1.16
CA THR A 282 -5.76 7.79 -2.59
C THR A 282 -4.63 7.25 -3.46
N ALA A 283 -3.38 7.22 -2.99
CA ALA A 283 -2.28 6.55 -3.68
C ALA A 283 -2.50 5.03 -3.75
N CYS A 284 -2.86 4.38 -2.64
CA CYS A 284 -3.21 2.96 -2.60
C CYS A 284 -4.43 2.63 -3.48
N ASP A 285 -5.54 3.38 -3.34
CA ASP A 285 -6.76 3.18 -4.13
C ASP A 285 -6.50 3.37 -5.65
N LYS A 286 -5.57 4.27 -6.04
CA LYS A 286 -5.11 4.42 -7.44
C LYS A 286 -4.29 3.23 -7.94
N LEU A 287 -3.45 2.61 -7.10
CA LEU A 287 -2.66 1.45 -7.47
C LEU A 287 -3.55 0.20 -7.62
N LEU A 288 -4.47 -0.02 -6.68
CA LEU A 288 -5.42 -1.14 -6.68
C LEU A 288 -6.40 -1.12 -7.87
N SER A 289 -6.66 0.07 -8.43
CA SER A 289 -7.47 0.26 -9.64
C SER A 289 -6.65 0.24 -10.94
N ARG A 290 -5.34 -0.06 -10.87
CA ARG A 290 -4.42 -0.20 -12.02
C ARG A 290 -3.75 -1.57 -12.09
N SER A 291 -3.71 -2.31 -10.98
CA SER A 291 -3.16 -3.66 -10.91
C SER A 291 -4.01 -4.67 -11.68
N THR A 292 -3.39 -5.44 -12.56
CA THR A 292 -3.98 -6.64 -13.18
C THR A 292 -4.22 -7.73 -12.13
N ASP A 293 -3.19 -8.08 -11.36
CA ASP A 293 -3.35 -8.90 -10.14
C ASP A 293 -3.79 -8.01 -8.96
N ARG A 294 -5.10 -7.84 -8.87
CA ARG A 294 -5.75 -7.11 -7.77
C ARG A 294 -5.63 -7.80 -6.40
N PRO A 295 -5.88 -9.11 -6.22
CA PRO A 295 -5.82 -9.72 -4.88
C PRO A 295 -4.40 -9.76 -4.29
N GLU A 296 -3.34 -9.96 -5.09
CA GLU A 296 -1.97 -9.86 -4.58
C GLU A 296 -1.60 -8.40 -4.27
N THR A 297 -2.00 -7.44 -5.11
CA THR A 297 -1.83 -6.01 -4.81
C THR A 297 -2.55 -5.60 -3.52
N ALA A 298 -3.72 -6.19 -3.24
CA ALA A 298 -4.46 -5.98 -1.99
C ALA A 298 -3.71 -6.53 -0.78
N LYS A 299 -3.23 -7.79 -0.81
CA LYS A 299 -2.37 -8.39 0.24
C LYS A 299 -1.13 -7.55 0.51
N GLN A 300 -0.41 -7.17 -0.55
CA GLN A 300 0.80 -6.36 -0.45
C GLN A 300 0.54 -4.95 0.10
N THR A 301 -0.62 -4.36 -0.21
CA THR A 301 -1.06 -3.07 0.35
C THR A 301 -1.43 -3.22 1.83
N LEU A 302 -2.12 -4.29 2.22
CA LEU A 302 -2.44 -4.58 3.62
C LEU A 302 -1.17 -4.80 4.46
N ALA A 303 -0.20 -5.56 3.96
CA ALA A 303 1.11 -5.73 4.59
C ALA A 303 1.89 -4.40 4.71
N PHE A 304 1.75 -3.50 3.73
CA PHE A 304 2.30 -2.14 3.83
C PHE A 304 1.60 -1.31 4.94
N LEU A 305 0.28 -1.36 5.02
CA LEU A 305 -0.50 -0.65 6.05
C LEU A 305 -0.17 -1.17 7.47
N GLY A 306 0.01 -2.49 7.64
CA GLY A 306 0.45 -3.08 8.91
C GLY A 306 1.83 -2.58 9.34
N ASN A 307 2.81 -2.66 8.45
CA ASN A 307 4.16 -2.11 8.69
C ASN A 307 4.15 -0.60 9.01
N LEU A 308 3.24 0.16 8.38
CA LEU A 308 3.07 1.58 8.65
C LEU A 308 2.40 1.86 10.01
N ALA A 309 1.42 1.03 10.42
CA ALA A 309 0.76 1.14 11.71
C ALA A 309 1.68 0.77 12.88
N VAL A 310 2.55 -0.24 12.73
CA VAL A 310 3.60 -0.57 13.71
C VAL A 310 4.55 0.61 13.88
N LYS A 311 5.06 1.19 12.76
CA LYS A 311 5.95 2.36 12.80
C LYS A 311 5.31 3.59 13.47
N PHE A 312 4.01 3.83 13.29
CA PHE A 312 3.32 4.92 13.97
C PHE A 312 2.95 4.61 15.44
N SER A 313 2.72 3.35 15.79
CA SER A 313 2.35 2.95 17.16
C SER A 313 3.56 2.92 18.11
N ALA A 314 4.77 2.89 17.57
CA ALA A 314 6.02 3.09 18.33
C ALA A 314 6.16 4.51 18.93
N GLU A 315 5.34 5.47 18.51
CA GLU A 315 5.29 6.81 19.09
C GLU A 315 4.00 7.03 19.90
N PRO A 316 4.08 7.52 21.16
CA PRO A 316 2.91 7.72 22.00
C PRO A 316 1.93 8.75 21.41
N ASN A 317 0.63 8.49 21.60
CA ASN A 317 -0.50 9.31 21.13
C ASN A 317 -0.56 9.56 19.61
N LYS A 318 0.03 8.68 18.80
CA LYS A 318 -0.08 8.73 17.33
C LYS A 318 -0.71 7.46 16.78
N SER A 319 -1.37 7.57 15.63
CA SER A 319 -2.06 6.47 14.95
C SER A 319 -1.88 6.62 13.44
N ILE A 320 -2.07 5.54 12.69
CA ILE A 320 -2.06 5.57 11.21
C ILE A 320 -3.22 6.42 10.63
N GLY A 321 -4.22 6.75 11.45
CA GLY A 321 -5.36 7.59 11.10
C GLY A 321 -6.49 6.86 10.35
N THR A 322 -7.71 7.30 10.63
CA THR A 322 -8.96 6.68 10.19
C THR A 322 -9.06 6.35 8.69
N PRO A 323 -8.61 7.20 7.74
CA PRO A 323 -8.69 6.89 6.31
C PRO A 323 -7.89 5.65 5.89
N LEU A 324 -6.86 5.29 6.66
CA LEU A 324 -5.99 4.14 6.42
C LEU A 324 -6.43 2.90 7.22
N ILE A 325 -7.01 3.08 8.41
CA ILE A 325 -7.68 1.98 9.14
C ILE A 325 -8.87 1.47 8.32
N GLY A 326 -9.72 2.36 7.80
CA GLY A 326 -10.84 1.98 6.93
C GLY A 326 -10.41 1.28 5.65
N LEU A 327 -9.31 1.73 5.04
CA LEU A 327 -8.72 1.02 3.90
C LEU A 327 -8.21 -0.37 4.30
N ALA A 328 -7.58 -0.53 5.46
CA ALA A 328 -7.08 -1.82 5.93
C ALA A 328 -8.22 -2.81 6.24
N ILE A 329 -9.29 -2.35 6.90
CA ILE A 329 -10.52 -3.12 7.13
C ILE A 329 -11.13 -3.57 5.78
N ARG A 330 -11.29 -2.64 4.84
CA ARG A 330 -11.79 -2.90 3.48
C ARG A 330 -10.95 -3.94 2.73
N LEU A 331 -9.63 -3.83 2.80
CA LEU A 331 -8.69 -4.75 2.16
C LEU A 331 -8.63 -6.11 2.85
N SER A 332 -8.87 -6.20 4.16
CA SER A 332 -8.89 -7.48 4.88
C SER A 332 -10.03 -8.36 4.37
N ALA A 333 -11.23 -7.80 4.21
CA ALA A 333 -12.36 -8.50 3.61
C ALA A 333 -12.17 -8.77 2.10
N GLU A 334 -11.57 -7.85 1.34
CA GLU A 334 -11.25 -8.04 -0.08
C GLU A 334 -10.21 -9.15 -0.33
N VAL A 335 -9.39 -9.47 0.67
CA VAL A 335 -8.40 -10.59 0.65
C VAL A 335 -8.98 -11.88 1.24
N GLY A 336 -10.12 -11.82 1.93
CA GLY A 336 -10.69 -12.95 2.69
C GLY A 336 -10.01 -13.23 4.04
N ASP A 337 -9.18 -12.31 4.55
CA ASP A 337 -8.47 -12.48 5.83
C ASP A 337 -9.29 -11.97 7.01
N LEU A 338 -10.06 -12.88 7.62
CA LEU A 338 -10.84 -12.63 8.83
C LEU A 338 -9.97 -12.30 10.06
N GLN A 339 -8.72 -12.75 10.13
CA GLN A 339 -7.84 -12.49 11.27
C GLN A 339 -7.26 -11.08 11.20
N ALA A 340 -6.80 -10.65 10.01
CA ALA A 340 -6.44 -9.26 9.76
C ALA A 340 -7.66 -8.34 9.98
N LEU A 341 -8.85 -8.72 9.50
CA LEU A 341 -10.08 -7.96 9.73
C LEU A 341 -10.35 -7.78 11.23
N SER A 342 -10.26 -8.86 12.02
CA SER A 342 -10.37 -8.83 13.49
C SER A 342 -9.38 -7.84 14.12
N HIS A 343 -8.10 -7.93 13.75
CA HIS A 343 -7.06 -7.05 14.25
C HIS A 343 -7.33 -5.57 13.92
N TRP A 344 -7.67 -5.26 12.67
CA TRP A 344 -7.95 -3.87 12.24
C TRP A 344 -9.24 -3.31 12.84
N MET A 345 -10.25 -4.14 13.11
CA MET A 345 -11.44 -3.74 13.87
C MET A 345 -11.05 -3.36 15.30
N CYS A 346 -10.32 -4.21 16.04
CA CYS A 346 -9.84 -3.91 17.39
C CYS A 346 -9.01 -2.62 17.43
N VAL A 347 -8.02 -2.47 16.54
CA VAL A 347 -7.23 -1.23 16.40
C VAL A 347 -8.12 -0.02 16.10
N GLY A 348 -9.22 -0.19 15.35
CA GLY A 348 -10.20 0.87 15.12
C GLY A 348 -10.97 1.28 16.37
N PHE A 349 -11.32 0.32 17.24
CA PHE A 349 -12.03 0.57 18.49
C PHE A 349 -11.12 1.18 19.56
N ASP A 350 -9.90 0.67 19.74
CA ASP A 350 -8.88 1.23 20.64
C ASP A 350 -8.53 2.69 20.29
N ARG A 351 -8.60 3.03 19.00
CA ARG A 351 -8.39 4.40 18.50
C ARG A 351 -9.69 5.17 18.27
N ASN A 352 -10.84 4.60 18.63
CA ASN A 352 -12.17 5.24 18.64
C ASN A 352 -12.59 5.85 17.28
N VAL A 353 -12.11 5.27 16.17
CA VAL A 353 -12.24 5.89 14.83
C VAL A 353 -13.61 5.70 14.18
N PHE A 354 -14.43 4.76 14.67
CA PHE A 354 -15.80 4.53 14.23
C PHE A 354 -16.75 5.72 14.49
N ARG A 355 -16.31 6.75 15.22
CA ARG A 355 -17.00 8.05 15.30
C ARG A 355 -16.92 8.87 14.01
N GLU A 356 -16.00 8.57 13.09
CA GLU A 356 -15.90 9.30 11.81
C GLU A 356 -16.88 8.76 10.75
N ARG A 357 -17.66 9.67 10.15
CA ARG A 357 -18.63 9.37 9.08
C ARG A 357 -18.03 8.72 7.83
N LYS A 358 -16.75 8.99 7.53
CA LYS A 358 -16.06 8.46 6.34
C LYS A 358 -15.94 6.93 6.36
N LEU A 359 -15.81 6.36 7.56
CA LEU A 359 -15.54 4.94 7.76
C LEU A 359 -16.78 4.06 7.48
N ALA A 360 -17.99 4.62 7.57
CA ALA A 360 -19.23 3.91 7.21
C ALA A 360 -19.21 3.38 5.76
N THR A 361 -18.63 4.13 4.82
CA THR A 361 -18.49 3.71 3.41
C THR A 361 -17.54 2.51 3.29
N ASP A 362 -16.41 2.53 4.01
CA ASP A 362 -15.47 1.40 4.01
C ASP A 362 -16.10 0.17 4.65
N MET A 363 -16.79 0.34 5.80
CA MET A 363 -17.53 -0.73 6.46
C MET A 363 -18.57 -1.35 5.54
N HIS A 364 -19.36 -0.54 4.83
CA HIS A 364 -20.37 -1.06 3.88
C HIS A 364 -19.73 -1.88 2.75
N VAL A 365 -18.63 -1.40 2.15
CA VAL A 365 -17.87 -2.17 1.14
C VAL A 365 -17.22 -3.42 1.73
N THR A 366 -16.80 -3.38 3.01
CA THR A 366 -16.30 -4.55 3.76
C THR A 366 -17.40 -5.61 3.90
N LEU A 367 -18.62 -5.22 4.26
CA LEU A 367 -19.75 -6.15 4.33
C LEU A 367 -20.13 -6.70 2.94
N ILE A 368 -20.05 -5.91 1.87
CA ILE A 368 -20.23 -6.41 0.49
C ILE A 368 -19.20 -7.49 0.15
N TRP A 369 -17.92 -7.29 0.49
CA TRP A 369 -16.89 -8.30 0.26
C TRP A 369 -17.12 -9.57 1.07
N LEU A 370 -17.50 -9.46 2.35
CA LEU A 370 -17.85 -10.62 3.17
C LEU A 370 -19.09 -11.37 2.65
N ARG A 371 -20.08 -10.66 2.10
CA ARG A 371 -21.26 -11.28 1.45
C ARG A 371 -20.92 -12.00 0.16
N ARG A 372 -19.97 -11.47 -0.62
CA ARG A 372 -19.41 -12.17 -1.79
C ARG A 372 -18.65 -13.41 -1.36
N TYR A 373 -17.81 -13.31 -0.33
CA TYR A 373 -17.02 -14.43 0.17
C TYR A 373 -17.84 -15.58 0.78
N LEU A 374 -19.08 -15.31 1.23
CA LEU A 374 -20.08 -16.34 1.57
C LEU A 374 -20.88 -16.86 0.36
N SER A 375 -20.96 -16.12 -0.75
CA SER A 375 -21.76 -16.48 -1.93
C SER A 375 -20.96 -17.13 -3.06
N ASP A 376 -19.68 -16.78 -3.24
CA ASP A 376 -18.83 -17.25 -4.34
C ASP A 376 -18.34 -18.69 -4.10
N LEU A 377 -18.40 -19.51 -5.16
CA LEU A 377 -18.00 -20.92 -5.11
C LEU A 377 -16.49 -21.10 -4.88
N ASP A 378 -15.65 -20.26 -5.50
CA ASP A 378 -14.19 -20.31 -5.32
C ASP A 378 -13.73 -19.86 -3.92
N GLY A 379 -14.57 -19.11 -3.19
CA GLY A 379 -14.36 -18.79 -1.78
C GLY A 379 -14.84 -19.89 -0.83
N ALA A 380 -15.66 -20.82 -1.33
CA ALA A 380 -16.41 -21.74 -0.50
C ALA A 380 -15.51 -22.74 0.25
N ASP A 381 -14.38 -23.23 -0.30
CA ASP A 381 -13.55 -24.24 0.38
C ASP A 381 -13.00 -23.82 1.75
N LYS A 382 -12.92 -22.50 1.99
CA LYS A 382 -12.56 -21.92 3.29
C LYS A 382 -13.79 -21.63 4.15
N MET A 383 -14.78 -20.92 3.60
CA MET A 383 -16.04 -20.62 4.30
C MET A 383 -16.96 -21.84 4.52
N GLN A 384 -16.64 -23.00 3.93
CA GLN A 384 -17.22 -24.30 4.26
C GLN A 384 -16.79 -24.78 5.65
N GLN A 385 -15.68 -24.29 6.19
CA GLN A 385 -15.17 -24.66 7.51
C GLN A 385 -15.89 -23.91 8.63
N ASP A 386 -16.43 -24.65 9.60
CA ASP A 386 -17.06 -24.12 10.81
C ASP A 386 -16.25 -23.03 11.54
N PRO A 387 -14.92 -23.15 11.76
CA PRO A 387 -14.16 -22.11 12.44
C PRO A 387 -14.18 -20.76 11.71
N GLU A 388 -14.25 -20.71 10.37
CA GLU A 388 -14.29 -19.46 9.63
C GLU A 388 -15.67 -18.80 9.70
N ARG A 389 -16.76 -19.58 9.52
CA ARG A 389 -18.13 -19.06 9.73
C ARG A 389 -18.32 -18.56 11.16
N GLN A 390 -17.82 -19.30 12.16
CA GLN A 390 -17.84 -18.88 13.57
C GLN A 390 -17.01 -17.63 13.82
N LEU A 391 -15.85 -17.47 13.16
CA LEU A 391 -15.04 -16.26 13.26
C LEU A 391 -15.78 -15.06 12.66
N LEU A 392 -16.36 -15.19 11.46
CA LEU A 392 -17.17 -14.14 10.84
C LEU A 392 -18.39 -13.76 11.71
N PHE A 393 -19.11 -14.73 12.26
CA PHE A 393 -20.20 -14.46 13.21
C PHE A 393 -19.69 -13.71 14.45
N SER A 394 -18.53 -14.09 15.01
CA SER A 394 -17.95 -13.39 16.16
C SER A 394 -17.56 -11.94 15.84
N LEU A 395 -17.13 -11.66 14.61
CA LEU A 395 -16.84 -10.30 14.15
C LEU A 395 -18.12 -9.47 13.94
N LEU A 396 -19.18 -10.11 13.46
CA LEU A 396 -20.48 -9.45 13.29
C LEU A 396 -21.09 -9.05 14.63
N THR A 397 -21.01 -9.94 15.63
CA THR A 397 -21.79 -9.84 16.87
C THR A 397 -20.98 -9.42 18.10
N GLY A 398 -19.76 -9.94 18.28
CA GLY A 398 -18.96 -9.84 19.50
C GLY A 398 -19.00 -11.11 20.38
N THR A 399 -19.75 -12.15 19.99
CA THR A 399 -19.82 -13.41 20.77
C THR A 399 -18.60 -14.31 20.55
N THR A 400 -18.09 -14.93 21.61
CA THR A 400 -16.98 -15.90 21.51
C THR A 400 -17.30 -17.22 22.21
N LYS A 401 -16.55 -18.29 21.86
CA LYS A 401 -16.67 -19.65 22.43
C LYS A 401 -16.69 -19.72 23.96
N LYS A 402 -16.10 -18.73 24.64
CA LYS A 402 -16.00 -18.67 26.11
C LYS A 402 -17.21 -18.05 26.81
N GLY A 403 -18.27 -17.67 26.07
CA GLY A 403 -19.49 -17.15 26.68
C GLY A 403 -19.30 -15.82 27.41
N ARG A 404 -18.30 -15.02 27.02
CA ARG A 404 -18.18 -13.60 27.38
C ARG A 404 -18.34 -12.78 26.11
N SER A 405 -19.11 -11.69 26.19
CA SER A 405 -19.14 -10.68 25.13
C SER A 405 -17.73 -10.08 25.02
N ALA A 406 -17.03 -10.40 23.95
CA ALA A 406 -15.60 -10.14 23.84
C ALA A 406 -15.37 -8.77 23.21
N SER A 407 -15.27 -7.76 24.07
CA SER A 407 -15.10 -6.35 23.71
C SER A 407 -16.34 -5.72 23.05
N PHE A 408 -16.41 -4.39 23.11
CA PHE A 408 -17.37 -3.56 22.37
C PHE A 408 -17.02 -3.48 20.86
N SER A 409 -16.15 -4.36 20.36
CA SER A 409 -15.48 -4.21 19.07
C SER A 409 -16.06 -5.06 17.94
N SER A 410 -17.40 -5.18 17.88
CA SER A 410 -18.10 -5.89 16.81
C SER A 410 -18.66 -4.96 15.73
N ILE A 411 -18.98 -5.53 14.57
CA ILE A 411 -19.65 -4.79 13.49
C ILE A 411 -21.01 -4.28 13.95
N ARG A 412 -21.80 -5.04 14.74
CA ARG A 412 -23.05 -4.54 15.34
C ARG A 412 -22.84 -3.21 16.06
N CYS A 413 -21.82 -3.12 16.92
CA CYS A 413 -21.52 -1.89 17.64
C CYS A 413 -21.22 -0.71 16.69
N VAL A 414 -20.58 -0.95 15.54
CA VAL A 414 -20.38 0.09 14.50
C VAL A 414 -21.70 0.48 13.82
N VAL A 415 -22.54 -0.50 13.46
CA VAL A 415 -23.81 -0.28 12.76
C VAL A 415 -24.80 0.50 13.63
N MET A 416 -25.00 0.06 14.89
CA MET A 416 -25.89 0.74 15.83
C MET A 416 -25.37 2.14 16.17
N HIS A 417 -24.07 2.33 16.33
CA HIS A 417 -23.49 3.66 16.54
C HIS A 417 -23.79 4.65 15.41
N TYR A 418 -23.85 4.19 14.16
CA TYR A 418 -24.22 5.03 13.02
C TYR A 418 -25.74 5.25 12.94
N LEU A 419 -26.58 4.29 13.34
CA LEU A 419 -28.05 4.42 13.41
C LEU A 419 -28.48 5.37 14.54
N GLU A 420 -28.02 5.17 15.77
CA GLU A 420 -28.24 6.03 16.94
C GLU A 420 -27.88 7.48 16.65
N ARG A 421 -26.70 7.71 16.06
CA ARG A 421 -26.15 9.04 15.79
C ARG A 421 -26.45 9.57 14.39
N SER A 422 -27.42 8.97 13.68
CA SER A 422 -27.64 9.19 12.24
C SER A 422 -27.49 10.65 11.84
N CYS A 423 -26.40 10.91 11.14
CA CYS A 423 -26.05 12.26 10.76
C CYS A 423 -26.89 12.67 9.55
N VAL A 424 -27.61 13.79 9.69
CA VAL A 424 -28.57 14.44 8.75
C VAL A 424 -28.16 14.48 7.26
N VAL A 425 -26.89 14.19 6.94
CA VAL A 425 -26.24 14.33 5.63
C VAL A 425 -26.09 13.01 4.85
N LEU A 426 -26.17 11.83 5.49
CA LEU A 426 -25.94 10.52 4.83
C LEU A 426 -26.88 9.37 5.23
N PRO A 427 -28.23 9.50 5.21
CA PRO A 427 -29.13 8.42 5.64
C PRO A 427 -28.97 7.12 4.82
N SER A 428 -28.87 7.22 3.49
CA SER A 428 -28.78 6.06 2.59
C SER A 428 -27.59 5.16 2.87
N ARG A 429 -26.40 5.72 3.16
CA ARG A 429 -25.20 4.89 3.45
C ARG A 429 -25.26 4.18 4.80
N VAL A 430 -26.07 4.66 5.75
CA VAL A 430 -26.32 3.95 7.01
C VAL A 430 -27.33 2.82 6.78
N LEU A 431 -28.36 3.03 5.95
CA LEU A 431 -29.27 1.97 5.50
C LEU A 431 -28.52 0.87 4.73
N ASP A 432 -27.71 1.24 3.73
CA ASP A 432 -26.90 0.30 2.93
C ASP A 432 -26.00 -0.58 3.81
N LEU A 433 -25.39 0.02 4.84
CA LEU A 433 -24.56 -0.66 5.84
C LEU A 433 -25.39 -1.62 6.71
N HIS A 434 -26.51 -1.16 7.28
CA HIS A 434 -27.40 -1.94 8.13
C HIS A 434 -28.04 -3.12 7.37
N ALA A 435 -28.54 -2.88 6.15
CA ALA A 435 -29.05 -3.93 5.27
C ALA A 435 -27.99 -4.99 4.95
N SER A 436 -26.74 -4.57 4.73
CA SER A 436 -25.63 -5.50 4.49
C SER A 436 -25.26 -6.32 5.74
N TYR A 437 -25.44 -5.76 6.94
CA TYR A 437 -25.27 -6.48 8.21
C TYR A 437 -26.39 -7.51 8.44
N LEU A 438 -27.66 -7.12 8.29
CA LEU A 438 -28.80 -8.04 8.42
C LEU A 438 -28.72 -9.18 7.39
N MET A 439 -28.34 -8.90 6.15
CA MET A 439 -28.14 -9.93 5.13
C MET A 439 -26.98 -10.88 5.45
N LEU A 440 -25.91 -10.41 6.13
CA LEU A 440 -24.84 -11.31 6.59
C LEU A 440 -25.30 -12.23 7.72
N LEU A 441 -26.03 -11.69 8.70
CA LEU A 441 -26.67 -12.51 9.74
C LEU A 441 -27.61 -13.55 9.13
N ALA A 442 -28.41 -13.14 8.14
CA ALA A 442 -29.30 -14.03 7.43
C ALA A 442 -28.55 -15.10 6.62
N GLN A 443 -27.48 -14.78 5.89
CA GLN A 443 -26.68 -15.79 5.17
C GLN A 443 -26.02 -16.80 6.15
N LEU A 444 -25.63 -16.36 7.34
CA LEU A 444 -25.14 -17.22 8.44
C LEU A 444 -26.26 -17.94 9.22
N GLY A 445 -27.52 -17.87 8.78
CA GLY A 445 -28.63 -18.59 9.39
C GLY A 445 -29.00 -18.13 10.80
N ALA A 446 -28.63 -16.90 11.18
CA ALA A 446 -28.79 -16.33 12.51
C ALA A 446 -30.23 -15.89 12.81
N ALA A 447 -31.17 -16.85 12.76
CA ALA A 447 -32.60 -16.59 12.83
C ALA A 447 -33.04 -16.00 14.18
N ARG A 448 -32.51 -16.48 15.32
CA ARG A 448 -32.86 -15.95 16.64
C ARG A 448 -32.32 -14.55 16.82
N LEU A 449 -31.12 -14.31 16.30
CA LEU A 449 -30.49 -13.00 16.34
C LEU A 449 -31.24 -11.98 15.47
N LEU A 450 -31.62 -12.35 14.24
CA LEU A 450 -32.40 -11.49 13.35
C LEU A 450 -33.72 -11.04 13.98
N TRP A 451 -34.43 -11.96 14.65
CA TRP A 451 -35.62 -11.62 15.45
C TRP A 451 -35.27 -10.66 16.59
N SER A 452 -34.18 -10.90 17.32
CA SER A 452 -33.76 -10.01 18.41
C SER A 452 -33.42 -8.59 17.92
N GLU A 453 -32.79 -8.44 16.74
CA GLU A 453 -32.55 -7.13 16.13
C GLU A 453 -33.87 -6.45 15.69
N TRP A 454 -34.86 -7.22 15.23
CA TRP A 454 -36.19 -6.69 14.88
C TRP A 454 -36.96 -6.19 16.11
N GLN A 455 -36.94 -6.94 17.22
CA GLN A 455 -37.57 -6.50 18.47
C GLN A 455 -36.85 -5.29 19.08
N ASP A 456 -35.52 -5.19 18.95
CA ASP A 456 -34.76 -4.01 19.36
C ASP A 456 -35.12 -2.79 18.49
N LEU A 457 -35.24 -2.94 17.16
CA LEU A 457 -35.77 -1.89 16.28
C LEU A 457 -37.20 -1.49 16.66
N ARG A 458 -38.10 -2.47 16.93
CA ARG A 458 -39.50 -2.20 17.27
C ARG A 458 -39.65 -1.39 18.55
N ARG A 459 -38.83 -1.64 19.57
CA ARG A 459 -38.83 -0.88 20.84
C ARG A 459 -38.47 0.59 20.66
N HIS A 460 -37.58 0.89 19.71
CA HIS A 460 -37.13 2.25 19.41
C HIS A 460 -37.83 2.85 18.17
N ARG A 461 -38.88 2.19 17.64
CA ARG A 461 -39.49 2.53 16.34
C ARG A 461 -40.05 3.94 16.30
N ASP A 462 -40.63 4.40 17.41
CA ASP A 462 -41.29 5.70 17.48
C ASP A 462 -40.22 6.83 17.58
N GLU A 463 -39.20 6.66 18.42
CA GLU A 463 -38.02 7.55 18.46
C GLU A 463 -37.29 7.67 17.10
N ILE A 464 -37.29 6.58 16.34
CA ILE A 464 -36.73 6.48 14.99
C ILE A 464 -37.66 7.16 13.97
N SER A 465 -38.98 7.01 14.11
CA SER A 465 -39.99 7.61 13.23
C SER A 465 -40.09 9.13 13.39
N ASP A 466 -39.95 9.64 14.61
CA ASP A 466 -39.93 11.09 14.89
C ASP A 466 -38.66 11.77 14.36
N LYS A 467 -37.58 10.99 14.21
CA LYS A 467 -36.23 11.48 13.88
C LYS A 467 -35.86 11.34 12.40
N TYR A 468 -36.54 10.46 11.65
CA TYR A 468 -36.24 10.19 10.25
C TYR A 468 -37.50 10.23 9.36
N ASN A 469 -37.30 10.49 8.07
CA ASN A 469 -38.38 10.43 7.08
C ASN A 469 -38.98 9.01 7.04
N PRO A 470 -40.31 8.82 6.91
CA PRO A 470 -40.94 7.49 6.84
C PRO A 470 -40.30 6.53 5.81
N ARG A 471 -39.78 7.05 4.68
CA ARG A 471 -39.05 6.26 3.67
C ARG A 471 -37.79 5.57 4.22
N PHE A 472 -37.19 6.10 5.28
CA PHE A 472 -36.06 5.48 5.99
C PHE A 472 -36.53 4.27 6.81
N VAL A 473 -37.67 4.40 7.49
CA VAL A 473 -38.30 3.29 8.23
C VAL A 473 -38.75 2.19 7.27
N ASP A 474 -39.43 2.54 6.17
CA ASP A 474 -39.77 1.61 5.07
C ASP A 474 -38.55 0.83 4.57
N ALA A 475 -37.43 1.52 4.32
CA ALA A 475 -36.21 0.89 3.83
C ALA A 475 -35.55 -0.05 4.86
N MET A 476 -35.68 0.24 6.17
CA MET A 476 -35.26 -0.69 7.22
C MET A 476 -36.20 -1.90 7.31
N GLU A 477 -37.51 -1.70 7.27
CA GLU A 477 -38.49 -2.81 7.24
C GLU A 477 -38.28 -3.70 6.00
N GLN A 478 -37.97 -3.14 4.82
CA GLN A 478 -37.61 -3.90 3.62
C GLN A 478 -36.27 -4.64 3.77
N SER A 479 -35.32 -4.08 4.53
CA SER A 479 -34.05 -4.75 4.83
C SER A 479 -34.24 -5.96 5.74
N PHE A 480 -35.16 -5.86 6.71
CA PHE A 480 -35.57 -6.98 7.56
C PHE A 480 -36.39 -8.03 6.78
N HIS A 481 -37.30 -7.64 5.88
CA HIS A 481 -38.00 -8.56 4.97
C HIS A 481 -37.01 -9.42 4.16
N ARG A 482 -36.03 -8.81 3.50
CA ARG A 482 -35.02 -9.54 2.71
C ARG A 482 -34.15 -10.47 3.55
N ALA A 483 -33.79 -10.04 4.76
CA ALA A 483 -33.06 -10.87 5.71
C ALA A 483 -33.92 -12.06 6.19
N ALA A 484 -35.22 -11.86 6.43
CA ALA A 484 -36.15 -12.93 6.80
C ALA A 484 -36.32 -13.94 5.66
N CYS A 485 -36.50 -13.48 4.41
CA CYS A 485 -36.52 -14.34 3.23
C CYS A 485 -35.25 -15.19 3.15
N GLN A 486 -34.07 -14.57 3.23
CA GLN A 486 -32.79 -15.28 3.17
C GLN A 486 -32.60 -16.29 4.32
N VAL A 487 -33.01 -15.96 5.56
CA VAL A 487 -32.77 -16.83 6.71
C VAL A 487 -33.59 -18.13 6.67
N ILE A 488 -34.73 -18.15 5.97
CA ILE A 488 -35.53 -19.36 5.75
C ILE A 488 -34.74 -20.45 5.00
N HIS A 489 -33.86 -20.07 4.07
CA HIS A 489 -33.06 -21.04 3.30
C HIS A 489 -31.81 -21.50 4.07
N SER A 490 -31.16 -20.57 4.78
CA SER A 490 -29.86 -20.76 5.42
C SER A 490 -29.91 -21.22 6.87
N ALA A 491 -31.04 -21.07 7.57
CA ALA A 491 -31.17 -21.41 8.98
C ALA A 491 -30.71 -22.85 9.23
N PRO A 492 -29.83 -23.11 10.20
CA PRO A 492 -29.43 -24.46 10.58
C PRO A 492 -30.64 -25.27 11.11
N PRO A 493 -30.55 -26.60 11.25
CA PRO A 493 -31.52 -27.34 12.06
C PRO A 493 -31.51 -26.76 13.49
N LEU A 494 -32.67 -26.26 13.93
CA LEU A 494 -32.85 -25.64 15.25
C LEU A 494 -33.29 -26.71 16.25
N ASP A 495 -32.61 -26.80 17.39
CA ASP A 495 -32.91 -27.75 18.48
C ASP A 495 -34.32 -27.50 19.06
N ASP A 496 -35.05 -28.57 19.40
CA ASP A 496 -36.45 -28.55 19.88
C ASP A 496 -36.64 -28.13 21.36
N GLU A 497 -35.71 -27.34 21.90
CA GLU A 497 -35.89 -26.70 23.19
C GLU A 497 -36.98 -25.61 23.09
N ARG A 498 -37.93 -25.57 24.03
CA ARG A 498 -38.87 -24.44 24.18
C ARG A 498 -38.16 -23.25 24.83
N TRP A 499 -38.40 -22.05 24.32
CA TRP A 499 -37.71 -20.82 24.73
C TRP A 499 -38.68 -19.74 25.21
N GLY A 500 -38.35 -19.11 26.33
CA GLY A 500 -38.95 -17.83 26.72
C GLY A 500 -38.26 -16.66 26.03
N ASP A 501 -38.74 -15.44 26.28
CA ASP A 501 -38.10 -14.23 25.76
C ASP A 501 -36.64 -14.16 26.23
N HIS A 502 -35.73 -14.22 25.26
CA HIS A 502 -34.30 -14.30 25.49
C HIS A 502 -33.61 -13.00 25.10
N ASP A 503 -32.72 -12.55 25.98
CA ASP A 503 -31.82 -11.44 25.72
C ASP A 503 -30.97 -11.69 24.45
N TRP A 504 -30.62 -10.61 23.76
CA TRP A 504 -29.82 -10.59 22.53
C TRP A 504 -28.54 -11.43 22.67
N TYR A 505 -27.93 -11.43 23.87
CA TYR A 505 -26.74 -12.23 24.17
C TYR A 505 -26.99 -13.75 24.09
N GLN A 506 -28.16 -14.24 24.52
CA GLN A 506 -28.49 -15.67 24.44
C GLN A 506 -28.85 -16.09 23.02
N CYS A 507 -29.57 -15.24 22.28
CA CYS A 507 -29.87 -15.45 20.86
C CYS A 507 -28.60 -15.55 20.03
N SER A 508 -27.69 -14.58 20.18
CA SER A 508 -26.39 -14.58 19.49
C SER A 508 -25.50 -15.75 19.93
N LYS A 509 -25.45 -16.11 21.23
CA LYS A 509 -24.71 -17.28 21.72
C LYS A 509 -25.24 -18.60 21.13
N ARG A 510 -26.56 -18.80 21.03
CA ARG A 510 -27.13 -20.02 20.42
C ARG A 510 -26.84 -20.07 18.92
N ASP A 511 -27.05 -18.97 18.21
CA ASP A 511 -26.82 -18.92 16.77
C ASP A 511 -25.34 -19.12 16.42
N TYR A 512 -24.39 -18.63 17.24
CA TYR A 512 -22.95 -18.92 17.10
C TYR A 512 -22.60 -20.42 17.03
N TYR A 513 -23.26 -21.27 17.82
CA TYR A 513 -23.08 -22.72 17.74
C TYR A 513 -23.87 -23.33 16.57
N ALA A 514 -25.05 -22.79 16.27
CA ALA A 514 -25.90 -23.27 15.19
C ALA A 514 -25.32 -22.98 13.79
N VAL A 515 -24.52 -21.92 13.63
CA VAL A 515 -23.73 -21.61 12.41
C VAL A 515 -22.81 -22.76 11.98
N ALA A 516 -22.30 -23.53 12.94
CA ALA A 516 -21.50 -24.73 12.68
C ALA A 516 -22.35 -25.98 12.33
N ARG A 517 -23.68 -25.84 12.23
CA ARG A 517 -24.61 -26.87 11.78
C ARG A 517 -25.35 -26.49 10.49
N GLN A 518 -24.97 -25.37 9.86
CA GLN A 518 -25.45 -25.04 8.52
C GLN A 518 -24.95 -26.09 7.51
N ARG A 519 -25.76 -26.39 6.50
CA ARG A 519 -25.32 -27.26 5.39
C ARG A 519 -24.48 -26.47 4.40
N GLY A 520 -23.51 -27.12 3.76
CA GLY A 520 -22.80 -26.56 2.60
C GLY A 520 -23.79 -26.05 1.55
N GLY A 521 -23.54 -24.86 1.02
CA GLY A 521 -24.38 -24.18 0.02
C GLY A 521 -25.66 -23.51 0.56
N SER A 522 -26.08 -23.75 1.81
CA SER A 522 -27.30 -23.10 2.34
C SER A 522 -27.16 -21.58 2.58
N PHE A 523 -25.94 -21.06 2.50
CA PHE A 523 -25.57 -19.66 2.75
C PHE A 523 -25.48 -18.77 1.49
N HIS A 524 -25.64 -19.33 0.28
CA HIS A 524 -25.68 -18.54 -0.95
C HIS A 524 -26.88 -17.56 -0.95
N ALA A 525 -26.70 -16.39 -1.58
CA ALA A 525 -27.74 -15.39 -1.66
C ALA A 525 -28.91 -15.87 -2.56
N VAL A 526 -30.13 -15.90 -2.03
CA VAL A 526 -31.32 -16.28 -2.78
C VAL A 526 -31.84 -15.09 -3.58
N THR A 527 -32.12 -15.31 -4.86
CA THR A 527 -32.54 -14.28 -5.83
C THR A 527 -34.06 -14.12 -5.96
N SER A 528 -34.85 -15.03 -5.38
CA SER A 528 -36.31 -15.01 -5.43
C SER A 528 -36.91 -14.39 -4.16
N GLU A 529 -37.76 -13.37 -4.30
CA GLU A 529 -38.52 -12.78 -3.19
C GLU A 529 -39.79 -13.64 -2.91
N ASP A 530 -39.59 -14.91 -2.52
CA ASP A 530 -40.62 -15.96 -2.31
C ASP A 530 -41.60 -15.71 -1.13
N LEU A 531 -41.62 -14.52 -0.54
CA LEU A 531 -42.42 -14.22 0.65
C LEU A 531 -42.95 -12.78 0.62
N GLY A 532 -44.24 -12.60 0.89
CA GLY A 532 -44.88 -11.28 0.83
C GLY A 532 -44.30 -10.29 1.86
N ARG A 533 -44.33 -8.98 1.57
CA ARG A 533 -43.85 -7.96 2.52
C ARG A 533 -44.59 -8.04 3.86
N ASP A 534 -45.91 -8.17 3.81
CA ASP A 534 -46.77 -8.27 4.99
C ASP A 534 -46.67 -9.63 5.69
N GLU A 535 -46.30 -10.68 4.94
CA GLU A 535 -46.07 -12.02 5.49
C GLU A 535 -44.78 -12.06 6.30
N ALA A 536 -43.65 -11.59 5.75
CA ALA A 536 -42.40 -11.46 6.49
C ALA A 536 -42.55 -10.56 7.74
N ARG A 537 -43.35 -9.50 7.64
CA ARG A 537 -43.69 -8.65 8.78
C ARG A 537 -44.41 -9.45 9.87
N ARG A 538 -45.49 -10.16 9.54
CA ARG A 538 -46.24 -11.01 10.47
C ARG A 538 -45.34 -12.04 11.14
N LEU A 539 -44.43 -12.66 10.39
CA LEU A 539 -43.46 -13.63 10.91
C LEU A 539 -42.49 -13.02 11.93
N LEU A 540 -41.90 -11.86 11.61
CA LEU A 540 -40.97 -11.17 12.51
C LEU A 540 -41.68 -10.64 13.76
N ASP A 541 -42.99 -10.38 13.67
CA ASP A 541 -43.86 -9.95 14.76
C ASP A 541 -44.37 -11.08 15.68
N LEU A 542 -44.05 -12.36 15.39
CA LEU A 542 -44.29 -13.52 16.26
C LEU A 542 -43.39 -13.52 17.51
N SER A 543 -43.70 -14.37 18.51
CA SER A 543 -42.74 -14.69 19.58
C SER A 543 -41.52 -15.45 19.03
N LEU A 544 -40.40 -15.47 19.78
CA LEU A 544 -39.17 -16.18 19.37
C LEU A 544 -39.41 -17.67 19.09
N ASP A 545 -40.25 -18.31 19.91
CA ASP A 545 -40.58 -19.73 19.84
C ASP A 545 -41.46 -20.06 18.61
N GLU A 546 -42.35 -19.14 18.22
CA GLU A 546 -43.17 -19.26 17.01
C GLU A 546 -42.38 -18.92 15.75
N TRP A 547 -41.62 -17.82 15.75
CA TRP A 547 -40.75 -17.41 14.64
C TRP A 547 -39.76 -18.52 14.26
N THR A 548 -39.09 -19.12 15.24
CA THR A 548 -38.10 -20.19 14.99
C THR A 548 -38.74 -21.49 14.48
N ARG A 549 -39.90 -21.87 15.04
CA ARG A 549 -40.73 -22.99 14.55
C ARG A 549 -41.20 -22.76 13.12
N GLU A 550 -41.58 -21.54 12.79
CA GLU A 550 -42.15 -21.17 11.50
C GLU A 550 -41.07 -21.04 10.40
N VAL A 551 -39.93 -20.43 10.71
CA VAL A 551 -38.72 -20.47 9.87
C VAL A 551 -38.30 -21.93 9.57
N ARG A 552 -38.38 -22.82 10.57
CA ARG A 552 -38.13 -24.27 10.38
C ARG A 552 -39.19 -24.92 9.49
N ARG A 553 -40.49 -24.60 9.66
CA ARG A 553 -41.59 -25.10 8.80
C ARG A 553 -41.36 -24.74 7.34
N MET A 554 -41.25 -23.45 7.03
CA MET A 554 -41.04 -22.99 5.64
C MET A 554 -39.76 -23.55 5.03
N ARG A 555 -38.69 -23.73 5.82
CA ARG A 555 -37.47 -24.38 5.35
C ARG A 555 -37.71 -25.83 4.92
N ILE A 556 -38.43 -26.62 5.72
CA ILE A 556 -38.83 -28.01 5.38
C ILE A 556 -39.73 -28.02 4.13
N GLU A 557 -40.64 -27.07 4.01
CA GLU A 557 -41.52 -26.89 2.84
C GLU A 557 -40.80 -26.40 1.58
N ARG A 558 -39.54 -25.95 1.70
CA ARG A 558 -38.63 -25.62 0.59
C ARG A 558 -37.58 -26.72 0.30
N LEU A 559 -37.48 -27.77 1.11
CA LEU A 559 -36.59 -28.92 0.83
C LEU A 559 -37.09 -29.75 -0.37
N PRO A 560 -36.19 -30.38 -1.16
CA PRO A 560 -36.56 -31.32 -2.22
C PRO A 560 -37.49 -32.44 -1.73
N PRO A 561 -38.42 -32.96 -2.55
CA PRO A 561 -39.42 -33.94 -2.09
C PRO A 561 -38.82 -35.19 -1.41
N HIS A 562 -37.69 -35.69 -1.90
CA HIS A 562 -37.00 -36.85 -1.31
C HIS A 562 -36.40 -36.56 0.07
N GLU A 563 -35.90 -35.34 0.31
CA GLU A 563 -35.43 -34.93 1.64
C GLU A 563 -36.60 -34.64 2.58
N ARG A 564 -37.66 -34.03 2.06
CA ARG A 564 -38.88 -33.71 2.81
C ARG A 564 -39.56 -34.97 3.36
N ASN A 565 -39.57 -36.05 2.57
CA ASN A 565 -40.07 -37.35 2.99
C ASN A 565 -39.18 -37.96 4.09
N ARG A 566 -37.86 -38.02 3.89
CA ARG A 566 -36.91 -38.47 4.94
C ARG A 566 -37.02 -37.65 6.23
N PHE A 567 -37.22 -36.34 6.14
CA PHE A 567 -37.41 -35.50 7.32
C PHE A 567 -38.73 -35.80 8.04
N ARG A 568 -39.82 -36.02 7.28
CA ARG A 568 -41.15 -36.40 7.79
C ARG A 568 -41.14 -37.78 8.47
N GLU A 569 -40.44 -38.74 7.89
CA GLU A 569 -40.22 -40.09 8.45
C GLU A 569 -39.44 -40.01 9.78
N ALA A 570 -38.42 -39.15 9.85
CA ALA A 570 -37.60 -38.97 11.05
C ALA A 570 -38.25 -38.09 12.14
N ASN A 571 -39.22 -37.24 11.82
CA ASN A 571 -39.81 -36.25 12.74
C ASN A 571 -41.35 -36.15 12.59
N PRO A 572 -42.12 -37.24 12.80
CA PRO A 572 -43.57 -37.25 12.54
C PRO A 572 -44.33 -36.19 13.36
N GLN A 573 -43.96 -35.98 14.63
CA GLN A 573 -44.61 -35.04 15.55
C GLN A 573 -44.62 -33.57 15.06
N ILE A 574 -43.76 -33.19 14.12
CA ILE A 574 -43.68 -31.83 13.57
C ILE A 574 -44.77 -31.58 12.52
N TRP A 575 -45.37 -32.62 11.93
CA TRP A 575 -46.37 -32.48 10.86
C TRP A 575 -47.83 -32.50 11.34
N ASP A 576 -48.12 -33.06 12.52
CA ASP A 576 -49.51 -33.18 13.01
C ASP A 576 -50.08 -31.85 13.53
N THR A 577 -49.24 -30.84 13.79
CA THR A 577 -49.66 -29.47 14.16
C THR A 577 -50.33 -28.67 13.02
N ARG A 578 -50.73 -29.32 11.92
CA ARG A 578 -51.50 -28.72 10.80
C ARG A 578 -52.85 -28.12 11.21
N GLN A 579 -53.45 -28.54 12.32
CA GLN A 579 -54.85 -28.26 12.63
C GLN A 579 -55.14 -26.93 13.33
N THR A 580 -54.12 -26.19 13.82
CA THR A 580 -54.33 -25.05 14.74
C THR A 580 -53.88 -23.70 14.18
N TRP A 581 -54.11 -23.44 12.89
CA TRP A 581 -54.00 -22.09 12.30
C TRP A 581 -55.20 -21.80 11.36
N PRO A 582 -55.98 -20.73 11.59
CA PRO A 582 -57.10 -20.37 10.73
C PRO A 582 -56.58 -19.69 9.45
N MET A 583 -56.26 -20.50 8.43
CA MET A 583 -56.13 -20.03 7.06
C MET A 583 -57.48 -19.50 6.58
N GLY A 584 -57.68 -18.18 6.65
CA GLY A 584 -58.86 -17.49 6.17
C GLY A 584 -59.00 -17.59 4.65
N ARG A 585 -59.60 -18.68 4.17
CA ARG A 585 -60.02 -18.82 2.78
C ARG A 585 -61.15 -17.84 2.51
N GLN A 586 -60.96 -16.93 1.57
CA GLN A 586 -62.09 -16.29 0.89
C GLN A 586 -62.72 -17.35 -0.01
N GLU A 587 -63.93 -17.79 0.32
CA GLU A 587 -64.75 -18.57 -0.60
C GLU A 587 -65.27 -17.63 -1.68
N VAL A 588 -64.81 -17.85 -2.91
CA VAL A 588 -65.38 -17.19 -4.09
C VAL A 588 -66.69 -17.90 -4.41
N VAL A 589 -67.79 -17.27 -4.03
CA VAL A 589 -69.14 -17.68 -4.47
C VAL A 589 -69.26 -17.41 -5.97
N VAL A 590 -69.84 -18.37 -6.70
CA VAL A 590 -70.22 -18.31 -8.11
C VAL A 590 -71.74 -18.34 -8.20
#